data_AF-A0A6G0IRX2-F1
#
_entry.id   AF-A0A6G0IRX2-F1
#
_cell.length_a   1.000
_cell.length_b   1.000
_cell.length_c   1.000
_cell.angle_alpha   90.00
_cell.angle_beta   90.00
_cell.angle_gamma   90.00
#
_symmetry.space_group_name_H-M   'P 1'
#
loop_
_entity.id
_entity.type
_entity.pdbx_description
1 polymer ?
#
loop_
_entity_poly.entity_id
_entity_poly.type
_entity_poly.pdbx_seq_one_letter_code
_entity_poly.pdbx_strand_id
1 'polypeptide(L)'
;MKLSVLFVVFLLLCVHRRSSGSHPKPSCRYPPSQWCRSLEIAIECRVQKQCMELNAIRANQSVPPVSVTLYYESLCPACRAFISQQLFPTWTMLQDIMTVTLVPYGNAKELPSGNSPFTCQHGEPECRGNLIEACIIHLTGHSAFQIINCMESAVDVLNAAQPCLQLYTRSVSWSTVESCVKGDLGYQLMHANAAMTRALNPAHTHVPWVTFNGVKH
;
A
#
# COMPACT_ATOMS: atom_id res chain seq x y z
N MET A 1 82.03 -30.14 46.96
CA MET A 1 80.97 -30.39 47.96
C MET A 1 79.62 -30.16 47.29
N LYS A 2 78.80 -31.22 47.20
CA LYS A 2 77.31 -31.29 47.25
C LYS A 2 76.50 -30.18 46.53
N LEU A 3 75.46 -30.41 45.72
CA LEU A 3 74.57 -31.56 45.49
C LEU A 3 73.61 -31.19 44.31
N SER A 4 73.23 -32.19 43.52
CA SER A 4 71.90 -32.47 42.91
C SER A 4 71.11 -31.41 42.12
N VAL A 5 70.89 -31.60 40.80
CA VAL A 5 69.82 -32.40 40.13
C VAL A 5 68.43 -31.73 40.25
N LEU A 6 67.88 -31.26 39.12
CA LEU A 6 66.64 -31.83 38.56
C LEU A 6 66.35 -31.30 37.13
N PHE A 7 66.28 -32.24 36.21
CA PHE A 7 65.76 -32.16 34.85
C PHE A 7 64.23 -32.03 34.91
N VAL A 8 63.62 -31.12 34.14
CA VAL A 8 62.18 -31.20 33.80
C VAL A 8 62.02 -30.94 32.31
N VAL A 9 61.83 -32.03 31.56
CA VAL A 9 61.45 -32.04 30.14
C VAL A 9 59.97 -31.66 30.06
N PHE A 10 59.67 -30.57 29.36
CA PHE A 10 58.30 -30.14 29.06
C PHE A 10 57.74 -31.02 27.92
N LEU A 11 57.01 -32.08 28.26
CA LEU A 11 56.24 -32.89 27.31
C LEU A 11 54.82 -32.31 27.17
N LEU A 12 54.52 -31.82 25.97
CA LEU A 12 53.21 -31.33 25.54
C LEU A 12 52.16 -32.46 25.59
N LEU A 13 51.29 -32.43 26.60
CA LEU A 13 50.07 -33.24 26.62
C LEU A 13 48.91 -32.39 26.08
N CYS A 14 48.63 -32.54 24.78
CA CYS A 14 47.39 -32.06 24.16
C CYS A 14 46.21 -32.87 24.71
N VAL A 15 45.48 -32.33 25.66
CA VAL A 15 44.19 -32.88 26.11
C VAL A 15 43.17 -32.69 25.00
N HIS A 16 42.85 -33.76 24.27
CA HIS A 16 41.73 -33.82 23.33
C HIS A 16 40.40 -33.72 24.09
N ARG A 17 39.86 -32.49 24.19
CA ARG A 17 38.46 -32.28 24.53
C ARG A 17 37.63 -32.66 23.30
N ARG A 18 36.96 -33.82 23.33
CA ARG A 18 35.91 -34.17 22.35
C ARG A 18 34.78 -33.15 22.49
N SER A 19 34.80 -32.12 21.65
CA SER A 19 33.62 -31.29 21.41
C SER A 19 32.64 -32.14 20.62
N SER A 20 31.45 -32.40 21.18
CA SER A 20 30.34 -32.97 20.44
C SER A 20 30.03 -32.05 19.27
N GLY A 21 30.25 -32.52 18.04
CA GLY A 21 29.89 -31.77 16.85
C GLY A 21 28.38 -31.58 16.79
N SER A 22 27.89 -30.43 17.25
CA SER A 22 26.60 -29.93 16.78
C SER A 22 26.81 -29.60 15.30
N HIS A 23 26.13 -30.31 14.40
CA HIS A 23 26.08 -29.90 13.00
C HIS A 23 25.75 -28.39 12.96
N PRO A 24 26.55 -27.55 12.29
CA PRO A 24 26.19 -26.16 12.10
C PRO A 24 24.80 -26.13 11.48
N LYS A 25 23.85 -25.41 12.10
CA LYS A 25 22.54 -25.20 11.47
C LYS A 25 22.80 -24.68 10.05
N PRO A 26 22.10 -25.21 9.02
CA PRO A 26 22.29 -24.74 7.66
C PRO A 26 22.14 -23.22 7.62
N SER A 27 22.98 -22.55 6.83
CA SER A 27 23.05 -21.08 6.80
C SER A 27 21.74 -20.41 6.35
N CYS A 28 20.79 -21.19 5.85
CA CYS A 28 19.54 -20.79 5.26
C CYS A 28 18.46 -21.81 5.63
N ARG A 29 17.29 -21.36 6.09
CA ARG A 29 16.16 -22.26 6.40
C ARG A 29 15.31 -22.61 5.19
N TYR A 30 15.55 -21.97 4.05
CA TYR A 30 14.78 -22.13 2.82
C TYR A 30 15.42 -23.16 1.88
N PRO A 31 14.62 -23.96 1.16
CA PRO A 31 15.15 -24.83 0.10
C PRO A 31 15.68 -24.01 -1.08
N PRO A 32 16.66 -24.52 -1.87
CA PRO A 32 17.27 -23.79 -2.99
C PRO A 32 16.30 -23.18 -3.99
N SER A 33 15.17 -23.84 -4.25
CA SER A 33 14.10 -23.37 -5.14
C SER A 33 13.41 -22.09 -4.64
N GLN A 34 13.60 -21.72 -3.37
CA GLN A 34 13.03 -20.52 -2.76
C GLN A 34 14.08 -19.42 -2.57
N TRP A 35 15.36 -19.68 -2.79
CA TRP A 35 16.44 -18.75 -2.45
C TRP A 35 16.35 -17.39 -3.15
N CYS A 36 15.76 -17.33 -4.34
CA CYS A 36 15.53 -16.07 -5.06
C CYS A 36 14.07 -15.57 -5.02
N ARG A 37 13.18 -16.14 -4.19
CA ARG A 37 11.76 -15.74 -4.14
C ARG A 37 11.51 -14.36 -3.56
N SER A 38 12.39 -13.88 -2.69
CA SER A 38 12.35 -12.51 -2.16
C SER A 38 13.77 -12.03 -1.85
N LEU A 39 13.93 -10.72 -1.74
CA LEU A 39 15.21 -10.12 -1.34
C LEU A 39 15.64 -10.58 0.05
N GLU A 40 14.69 -10.68 0.99
CA GLU A 40 14.95 -11.14 2.36
C GLU A 40 15.49 -12.57 2.39
N ILE A 41 14.86 -13.49 1.66
CA ILE A 41 15.35 -14.87 1.56
C ILE A 41 16.72 -14.90 0.89
N ALA A 42 16.93 -14.12 -0.17
CA ALA A 42 18.21 -14.09 -0.87
C ALA A 42 19.36 -13.55 0.01
N ILE A 43 19.07 -12.61 0.91
CA ILE A 43 20.01 -12.09 1.90
C ILE A 43 20.29 -13.16 2.98
N GLU A 44 19.25 -13.76 3.58
CA GLU A 44 19.40 -14.83 4.58
C GLU A 44 20.25 -15.98 4.02
N CYS A 45 19.97 -16.36 2.78
CA CYS A 45 20.63 -17.47 2.09
C CYS A 45 21.91 -17.09 1.36
N ARG A 46 22.36 -15.82 1.46
CA ARG A 46 23.61 -15.29 0.88
C ARG A 46 23.75 -15.49 -0.63
N VAL A 47 22.63 -15.47 -1.35
CA VAL A 47 22.58 -15.55 -2.82
C VAL A 47 22.07 -14.27 -3.48
N GLN A 48 21.95 -13.18 -2.71
CA GLN A 48 21.47 -11.88 -3.19
C GLN A 48 22.12 -11.47 -4.51
N LYS A 49 23.46 -11.55 -4.61
CA LYS A 49 24.19 -11.16 -5.81
C LYS A 49 23.71 -11.93 -7.04
N GLN A 50 23.66 -13.26 -6.95
CA GLN A 50 23.23 -14.13 -8.04
C GLN A 50 21.77 -13.91 -8.40
N CYS A 51 20.89 -13.78 -7.40
CA CYS A 51 19.48 -13.53 -7.63
C CYS A 51 19.21 -12.16 -8.27
N MET A 52 20.03 -11.14 -7.96
CA MET A 52 19.97 -9.83 -8.61
C MET A 52 20.52 -9.87 -10.04
N GLU A 53 21.66 -10.52 -10.27
CA GLU A 53 22.26 -10.69 -11.62
C GLU A 53 21.30 -11.41 -12.58
N LEU A 54 20.52 -12.36 -12.07
CA LEU A 54 19.51 -13.10 -12.84
C LEU A 54 18.16 -12.39 -12.93
N ASN A 55 18.00 -11.21 -12.31
CA ASN A 55 16.70 -10.53 -12.13
C ASN A 55 15.61 -11.45 -11.52
N ALA A 56 16.00 -12.48 -10.77
CA ALA A 56 15.11 -13.52 -10.28
C ALA A 56 14.22 -13.06 -9.11
N ILE A 57 14.59 -11.96 -8.44
CA ILE A 57 13.81 -11.31 -7.36
C ILE A 57 12.80 -10.30 -7.91
N ARG A 58 12.92 -9.91 -9.19
CA ARG A 58 12.02 -8.92 -9.78
C ARG A 58 10.61 -9.50 -9.86
N ALA A 59 9.59 -8.66 -9.68
CA ALA A 59 8.21 -9.05 -9.87
C ALA A 59 8.05 -9.77 -11.22
N ASN A 60 7.56 -11.00 -11.18
CA ASN A 60 7.36 -11.78 -12.38
C ASN A 60 6.24 -11.13 -13.19
N GLN A 61 6.58 -10.53 -14.33
CA GLN A 61 5.61 -9.84 -15.20
C GLN A 61 4.51 -10.77 -15.76
N SER A 62 4.68 -12.10 -15.65
CA SER A 62 3.62 -13.06 -16.00
C SER A 62 2.55 -13.23 -14.92
N VAL A 63 2.78 -12.73 -13.70
CA VAL A 63 1.78 -12.73 -12.61
C VAL A 63 1.15 -11.34 -12.55
N PRO A 64 -0.17 -11.23 -12.76
CA PRO A 64 -0.86 -9.94 -12.63
C PRO A 64 -0.69 -9.33 -11.24
N PRO A 65 -0.51 -7.99 -11.12
CA PRO A 65 -0.54 -7.31 -9.84
C PRO A 65 -1.84 -7.57 -9.09
N VAL A 66 -1.78 -7.57 -7.75
CA VAL A 66 -2.99 -7.64 -6.92
C VAL A 66 -3.77 -6.34 -7.07
N SER A 67 -5.01 -6.43 -7.53
CA SER A 67 -5.91 -5.29 -7.60
C SER A 67 -6.57 -5.06 -6.24
N VAL A 68 -6.38 -3.86 -5.68
CA VAL A 68 -6.99 -3.42 -4.43
C VAL A 68 -7.92 -2.27 -4.72
N THR A 69 -9.22 -2.46 -4.50
CA THR A 69 -10.20 -1.38 -4.65
C THR A 69 -10.72 -0.98 -3.28
N LEU A 70 -10.67 0.32 -2.99
CA LEU A 70 -11.21 0.93 -1.78
C LEU A 70 -12.46 1.75 -2.12
N TYR A 71 -13.57 1.41 -1.48
CA TYR A 71 -14.81 2.19 -1.47
C TYR A 71 -14.90 2.93 -0.14
N TYR A 72 -15.03 4.26 -0.19
CA TYR A 72 -14.88 5.13 0.97
C TYR A 72 -15.64 6.46 0.83
N GLU A 73 -15.65 7.25 1.90
CA GLU A 73 -16.25 8.59 1.95
C GLU A 73 -15.22 9.58 2.53
N SER A 74 -15.11 10.76 1.94
CA SER A 74 -14.06 11.75 2.25
C SER A 74 -14.08 12.24 3.71
N LEU A 75 -15.24 12.21 4.38
CA LEU A 75 -15.35 12.66 5.78
C LEU A 75 -15.50 11.52 6.78
N CYS A 76 -15.50 10.26 6.34
CA CYS A 76 -15.54 9.13 7.24
C CYS A 76 -14.21 8.96 7.98
N PRO A 77 -14.18 9.05 9.34
CA PRO A 77 -12.92 8.97 10.09
C PRO A 77 -12.18 7.64 9.89
N ALA A 78 -12.91 6.52 9.78
CA ALA A 78 -12.32 5.20 9.56
C ALA A 78 -11.70 5.08 8.15
N CYS A 79 -12.34 5.68 7.13
CA CYS A 79 -11.81 5.74 5.78
C CYS A 79 -10.50 6.52 5.72
N ARG A 80 -10.50 7.72 6.32
CA ARG A 80 -9.31 8.59 6.39
C ARG A 80 -8.14 7.91 7.09
N ALA A 81 -8.40 7.26 8.22
CA ALA A 81 -7.39 6.50 8.95
C ALA A 81 -6.87 5.31 8.14
N PHE A 82 -7.75 4.57 7.45
CA PHE A 82 -7.35 3.46 6.60
C PHE A 82 -6.47 3.91 5.43
N ILE A 83 -6.86 4.99 4.74
CA ILE A 83 -6.07 5.56 3.63
C ILE A 83 -4.69 5.98 4.13
N SER A 84 -4.65 6.83 5.14
CA SER A 84 -3.40 7.48 5.60
C SER A 84 -2.46 6.56 6.36
N GLN A 85 -2.99 5.61 7.13
CA GLN A 85 -2.19 4.80 8.07
C GLN A 85 -1.98 3.36 7.59
N GLN A 86 -2.77 2.87 6.63
CA GLN A 86 -2.69 1.46 6.21
C GLN A 86 -2.46 1.35 4.70
N LEU A 87 -3.41 1.81 3.88
CA LEU A 87 -3.36 1.57 2.43
C LEU A 87 -2.21 2.33 1.76
N PHE A 88 -2.03 3.61 2.06
CA PHE A 88 -0.97 4.40 1.43
C PHE A 88 0.43 3.91 1.81
N PRO A 89 0.78 3.67 3.10
CA PRO A 89 2.06 3.04 3.44
C PRO A 89 2.28 1.69 2.76
N THR A 90 1.27 0.82 2.74
CA THR A 90 1.35 -0.49 2.06
C THR A 90 1.63 -0.33 0.57
N TRP A 91 0.91 0.58 -0.09
CA TRP A 91 1.12 0.88 -1.51
C TRP A 91 2.52 1.41 -1.80
N THR A 92 3.06 2.30 -0.96
CA THR A 92 4.45 2.78 -1.17
C THR A 92 5.48 1.66 -1.15
N MET A 93 5.24 0.59 -0.37
CA MET A 93 6.10 -0.59 -0.27
C MET A 93 5.86 -1.61 -1.39
N LEU A 94 4.62 -1.73 -1.90
CA LEU A 94 4.18 -2.83 -2.75
C LEU A 94 3.66 -2.40 -4.13
N GLN A 95 3.77 -1.13 -4.52
CA GLN A 95 3.26 -0.59 -5.79
C GLN A 95 3.74 -1.33 -7.05
N ASP A 96 4.88 -2.05 -7.00
CA ASP A 96 5.37 -2.87 -8.10
C ASP A 96 4.53 -4.15 -8.33
N ILE A 97 3.77 -4.58 -7.33
CA ILE A 97 2.98 -5.82 -7.33
C ILE A 97 1.51 -5.60 -6.97
N MET A 98 1.08 -4.34 -6.80
CA MET A 98 -0.32 -4.01 -6.51
C MET A 98 -0.79 -2.78 -7.29
N THR A 99 -2.06 -2.80 -7.70
CA THR A 99 -2.75 -1.63 -8.23
C THR A 99 -3.83 -1.19 -7.26
N VAL A 100 -3.99 0.12 -7.09
CA VAL A 100 -5.00 0.69 -6.20
C VAL A 100 -6.04 1.44 -7.02
N THR A 101 -7.31 1.15 -6.75
CA THR A 101 -8.46 1.90 -7.26
C THR A 101 -9.21 2.53 -6.10
N LEU A 102 -9.42 3.83 -6.16
CA LEU A 102 -10.13 4.60 -5.15
C LEU A 102 -11.53 4.96 -5.68
N VAL A 103 -12.56 4.69 -4.89
CA VAL A 103 -13.97 4.92 -5.23
C VAL A 103 -14.62 5.78 -4.13
N PRO A 104 -14.47 7.12 -4.19
CA PRO A 104 -15.13 8.03 -3.25
C PRO A 104 -16.64 8.09 -3.57
N TYR A 105 -17.44 7.50 -2.69
CA TYR A 105 -18.91 7.50 -2.72
C TYR A 105 -19.47 6.91 -1.42
N GLY A 106 -19.01 5.69 -1.08
CA GLY A 106 -19.36 4.96 0.14
C GLY A 106 -20.86 4.80 0.37
N ASN A 107 -21.37 5.31 1.49
CA ASN A 107 -22.78 5.24 1.86
C ASN A 107 -23.63 6.38 1.30
N ALA A 108 -23.10 7.19 0.39
CA ALA A 108 -23.90 8.19 -0.29
C ALA A 108 -25.07 7.54 -1.04
N LYS A 109 -26.11 8.34 -1.27
CA LYS A 109 -27.26 7.94 -2.09
C LYS A 109 -27.43 8.93 -3.23
N GLU A 110 -27.69 8.39 -4.40
CA GLU A 110 -28.02 9.14 -5.60
C GLU A 110 -29.53 9.32 -5.70
N LEU A 111 -29.96 10.56 -5.93
CA LEU A 111 -31.36 10.94 -6.07
C LEU A 111 -31.73 11.03 -7.57
N PRO A 112 -32.87 10.45 -8.01
CA PRO A 112 -33.26 10.44 -9.42
C PRO A 112 -33.48 11.83 -10.06
N SER A 113 -33.72 12.86 -9.25
CA SER A 113 -33.99 14.22 -9.72
C SER A 113 -33.80 15.23 -8.58
N GLY A 114 -32.89 16.19 -8.71
CA GLY A 114 -32.70 17.26 -7.73
C GLY A 114 -31.54 18.19 -8.09
N ASN A 115 -31.56 19.42 -7.56
CA ASN A 115 -30.44 20.37 -7.71
C ASN A 115 -29.18 19.88 -6.98
N SER A 116 -29.33 19.03 -5.94
CA SER A 116 -28.24 18.26 -5.32
C SER A 116 -28.53 16.77 -5.54
N PRO A 117 -27.86 16.11 -6.50
CA PRO A 117 -28.17 14.74 -6.87
C PRO A 117 -27.65 13.69 -5.88
N PHE A 118 -26.87 14.09 -4.87
CA PHE A 118 -26.25 13.17 -3.92
C PHE A 118 -26.58 13.57 -2.48
N THR A 119 -26.79 12.58 -1.62
CA THR A 119 -26.94 12.75 -0.18
C THR A 119 -25.89 11.89 0.52
N CYS A 120 -25.14 12.47 1.45
CA CYS A 120 -24.01 11.83 2.13
C CYS A 120 -24.21 11.84 3.65
N GLN A 121 -23.59 10.90 4.36
CA GLN A 121 -23.83 10.68 5.79
C GLN A 121 -23.34 11.85 6.65
N HIS A 122 -22.24 12.49 6.24
CA HIS A 122 -21.65 13.64 6.90
C HIS A 122 -22.05 14.97 6.23
N GLY A 123 -23.15 14.97 5.48
CA GLY A 123 -23.77 16.16 4.88
C GLY A 123 -23.11 16.63 3.58
N GLU A 124 -23.49 17.83 3.14
CA GLU A 124 -23.02 18.44 1.88
C GLU A 124 -21.49 18.55 1.78
N PRO A 125 -20.72 18.86 2.86
CA PRO A 125 -19.26 18.89 2.78
C PRO A 125 -18.65 17.55 2.32
N GLU A 126 -19.22 16.41 2.73
CA GLU A 126 -18.75 15.10 2.27
C GLU A 126 -19.11 14.85 0.81
N CYS A 127 -20.33 15.19 0.38
CA CYS A 127 -20.69 15.07 -1.03
C CYS A 127 -19.76 15.90 -1.92
N ARG A 128 -19.43 17.12 -1.47
CA ARG A 128 -18.45 17.98 -2.16
C ARG A 128 -17.04 17.40 -2.12
N GLY A 129 -16.61 16.83 -0.98
CA GLY A 129 -15.33 16.16 -0.85
C GLY A 129 -15.20 14.97 -1.80
N ASN A 130 -16.17 14.06 -1.79
CA ASN A 130 -16.26 12.93 -2.71
C ASN A 130 -16.19 13.37 -4.19
N LEU A 131 -16.87 14.46 -4.57
CA LEU A 131 -16.80 15.03 -5.92
C LEU A 131 -15.41 15.57 -6.27
N ILE A 132 -14.80 16.34 -5.36
CA ILE A 132 -13.43 16.87 -5.53
C ILE A 132 -12.45 15.72 -5.75
N GLU A 133 -12.54 14.67 -4.94
CA GLU A 133 -11.66 13.51 -5.02
C GLU A 133 -11.87 12.71 -6.30
N ALA A 134 -13.13 12.48 -6.71
CA ALA A 134 -13.45 11.84 -7.99
C ALA A 134 -12.85 12.62 -9.18
N CYS A 135 -12.98 13.95 -9.17
CA CYS A 135 -12.38 14.82 -10.17
C CYS A 135 -10.84 14.77 -10.15
N ILE A 136 -10.21 14.80 -8.97
CA ILE A 136 -8.75 14.69 -8.83
C ILE A 136 -8.25 13.35 -9.36
N ILE A 137 -8.92 12.25 -9.01
CA ILE A 137 -8.58 10.90 -9.50
C ILE A 137 -8.62 10.86 -11.02
N HIS A 138 -9.69 11.38 -11.62
CA HIS A 138 -9.84 11.43 -13.07
C HIS A 138 -8.77 12.28 -13.76
N LEU A 139 -8.45 13.46 -13.22
CA LEU A 139 -7.59 14.44 -13.87
C LEU A 139 -6.09 14.19 -13.69
N THR A 140 -5.68 13.49 -12.62
CA THR A 140 -4.27 13.43 -12.22
C THR A 140 -3.62 12.05 -12.40
N GLY A 141 -4.40 11.00 -12.70
CA GLY A 141 -3.89 9.67 -13.02
C GLY A 141 -2.94 9.13 -11.93
N HIS A 142 -1.67 8.94 -12.27
CA HIS A 142 -0.66 8.34 -11.37
C HIS A 142 -0.37 9.15 -10.10
N SER A 143 -0.64 10.47 -10.09
CA SER A 143 -0.44 11.31 -8.89
C SER A 143 -1.65 11.31 -7.94
N ALA A 144 -2.78 10.71 -8.37
CA ALA A 144 -4.04 10.79 -7.64
C ALA A 144 -3.91 10.29 -6.20
N PHE A 145 -3.30 9.12 -5.99
CA PHE A 145 -3.29 8.51 -4.67
C PHE A 145 -2.49 9.33 -3.65
N GLN A 146 -1.38 9.95 -4.06
CA GLN A 146 -0.62 10.86 -3.21
C GLN A 146 -1.43 12.10 -2.82
N ILE A 147 -2.19 12.66 -3.78
CA ILE A 147 -3.05 13.83 -3.53
C ILE A 147 -4.19 13.47 -2.56
N ILE A 148 -4.89 12.36 -2.81
CA ILE A 148 -5.97 11.88 -1.93
C ILE A 148 -5.42 11.60 -0.52
N ASN A 149 -4.29 10.90 -0.40
CA ASN A 149 -3.66 10.65 0.89
C ASN A 149 -3.33 11.95 1.65
N CYS A 150 -2.82 12.98 0.94
CA CYS A 150 -2.54 14.30 1.53
C CYS A 150 -3.82 14.97 2.05
N MET A 151 -4.92 14.93 1.27
CA MET A 151 -6.21 15.48 1.67
C MET A 151 -6.78 14.77 2.89
N GLU A 152 -6.84 13.44 2.85
CA GLU A 152 -7.42 12.59 3.89
C GLU A 152 -6.65 12.67 5.21
N SER A 153 -5.34 12.96 5.14
CA SER A 153 -4.45 13.17 6.29
C SER A 153 -4.55 14.57 6.91
N ALA A 154 -5.11 15.55 6.20
CA ALA A 154 -5.23 16.92 6.70
C ALA A 154 -6.34 17.02 7.73
N VAL A 155 -6.30 18.04 8.60
CA VAL A 155 -7.39 18.30 9.57
C VAL A 155 -8.71 18.57 8.84
N ASP A 156 -8.65 19.38 7.78
CA ASP A 156 -9.76 19.74 6.90
C ASP A 156 -9.47 19.25 5.48
N VAL A 157 -10.21 18.22 5.06
CA VAL A 157 -10.04 17.53 3.77
C VAL A 157 -10.29 18.47 2.59
N LEU A 158 -11.31 19.33 2.68
CA LEU A 158 -11.71 20.21 1.56
C LEU A 158 -10.73 21.37 1.39
N ASN A 159 -10.32 22.00 2.49
CA ASN A 159 -9.34 23.09 2.45
C ASN A 159 -7.94 22.60 2.05
N ALA A 160 -7.64 21.32 2.27
CA ALA A 160 -6.39 20.71 1.82
C ALA A 160 -6.35 20.36 0.33
N ALA A 161 -7.49 20.29 -0.36
CA ALA A 161 -7.55 19.82 -1.75
C ALA A 161 -6.65 20.60 -2.71
N GLN A 162 -6.73 21.93 -2.70
CA GLN A 162 -5.90 22.79 -3.56
C GLN A 162 -4.40 22.69 -3.24
N PRO A 163 -3.93 22.87 -2.00
CA PRO A 163 -2.50 22.76 -1.69
C PRO A 163 -1.97 21.34 -1.94
N CYS A 164 -2.74 20.29 -1.67
CA CYS A 164 -2.34 18.91 -1.97
C CYS A 164 -2.21 18.67 -3.49
N LEU A 165 -3.15 19.17 -4.30
CA LEU A 165 -3.05 19.11 -5.76
C LEU A 165 -1.74 19.77 -6.25
N GLN A 166 -1.46 20.99 -5.76
CA GLN A 166 -0.28 21.77 -6.14
C GLN A 166 1.04 21.13 -5.71
N LEU A 167 1.03 20.35 -4.62
CA LEU A 167 2.21 19.64 -4.13
C LEU A 167 2.65 18.52 -5.08
N TYR A 168 1.71 17.80 -5.70
CA TYR A 168 2.01 16.59 -6.48
C TYR A 168 1.89 16.76 -7.99
N THR A 169 1.27 17.84 -8.48
CA THR A 169 1.24 18.11 -9.91
C THR A 169 1.18 19.60 -10.24
N ARG A 170 1.79 19.97 -11.38
CA ARG A 170 1.68 21.29 -12.00
C ARG A 170 0.87 21.28 -13.30
N SER A 171 0.52 20.10 -13.82
CA SER A 171 -0.19 19.97 -15.09
C SER A 171 -1.69 20.21 -14.98
N VAL A 172 -2.26 20.07 -13.77
CA VAL A 172 -3.68 20.28 -13.50
C VAL A 172 -3.82 21.49 -12.58
N SER A 173 -4.57 22.50 -13.00
CA SER A 173 -4.88 23.66 -12.18
C SER A 173 -6.07 23.39 -11.27
N TRP A 174 -6.16 24.12 -10.17
CA TRP A 174 -7.33 24.07 -9.30
C TRP A 174 -8.62 24.48 -10.01
N SER A 175 -8.56 25.45 -10.94
CA SER A 175 -9.71 25.87 -11.73
C SER A 175 -10.27 24.74 -12.61
N THR A 176 -9.43 23.83 -13.11
CA THR A 176 -9.88 22.62 -13.83
C THR A 176 -10.62 21.67 -12.91
N VAL A 177 -10.13 21.46 -11.68
CA VAL A 177 -10.83 20.65 -10.67
C VAL A 177 -12.18 21.28 -10.31
N GLU A 178 -12.23 22.59 -10.03
CA GLU A 178 -13.49 23.28 -9.75
C GLU A 178 -14.49 23.19 -10.91
N SER A 179 -14.02 23.29 -12.15
CA SER A 179 -14.88 23.16 -13.33
C SER A 179 -15.44 21.75 -13.46
N CYS A 180 -14.65 20.72 -13.13
CA CYS A 180 -15.13 19.34 -13.05
C CYS A 180 -16.20 19.18 -11.97
N VAL A 181 -15.94 19.68 -10.74
CA VAL A 181 -16.86 19.56 -9.60
C VAL A 181 -18.21 20.24 -9.85
N LYS A 182 -18.21 21.41 -10.53
CA LYS A 182 -19.43 22.18 -10.83
C LYS A 182 -20.13 21.74 -12.12
N GLY A 183 -19.47 20.93 -12.95
CA GLY A 183 -19.96 20.54 -14.27
C GLY A 183 -20.46 19.09 -14.34
N ASP A 184 -20.97 18.72 -15.51
CA ASP A 184 -21.51 17.40 -15.78
C ASP A 184 -20.49 16.27 -15.55
N LEU A 185 -19.20 16.55 -15.74
CA LEU A 185 -18.13 15.58 -15.53
C LEU A 185 -18.09 15.09 -14.08
N GLY A 186 -18.16 16.00 -13.09
CA GLY A 186 -18.18 15.62 -11.68
C GLY A 186 -19.38 14.73 -11.35
N TYR A 187 -20.57 15.09 -11.85
CA TYR A 187 -21.77 14.27 -11.71
C TYR A 187 -21.59 12.87 -12.33
N GLN A 188 -21.08 12.78 -13.56
CA GLN A 188 -20.85 11.50 -14.24
C GLN A 188 -19.85 10.61 -13.48
N LEU A 189 -18.78 11.20 -12.93
CA LEU A 189 -17.80 10.48 -12.13
C LEU A 189 -18.42 9.95 -10.83
N MET A 190 -19.19 10.77 -10.12
CA MET A 190 -19.87 10.35 -8.89
C MET A 190 -20.96 9.29 -9.17
N HIS A 191 -21.70 9.43 -10.28
CA HIS A 191 -22.67 8.43 -10.75
C HIS A 191 -21.98 7.09 -11.07
N ALA A 192 -20.81 7.13 -11.72
CA ALA A 192 -20.03 5.93 -11.99
C ALA A 192 -19.55 5.27 -10.68
N ASN A 193 -19.08 6.05 -9.71
CA ASN A 193 -18.72 5.54 -8.38
C ASN A 193 -19.93 4.93 -7.65
N ALA A 194 -21.11 5.54 -7.79
CA ALA A 194 -22.37 4.99 -7.27
C ALA A 194 -22.68 3.63 -7.89
N ALA A 195 -22.57 3.51 -9.21
CA ALA A 195 -22.78 2.26 -9.93
C ALA A 195 -21.78 1.17 -9.52
N MET A 196 -20.49 1.51 -9.40
CA MET A 196 -19.46 0.59 -8.90
C MET A 196 -19.77 0.10 -7.48
N THR A 197 -20.17 1.02 -6.59
CA THR A 197 -20.50 0.68 -5.19
C THR A 197 -21.75 -0.20 -5.11
N ARG A 198 -22.80 0.10 -5.89
CA ARG A 198 -24.02 -0.72 -5.97
C ARG A 198 -23.78 -2.12 -6.55
N ALA A 199 -22.75 -2.29 -7.38
CA ALA A 199 -22.40 -3.57 -7.98
C ALA A 199 -21.65 -4.52 -7.04
N LEU A 200 -21.32 -4.09 -5.81
CA LEU A 200 -20.66 -4.93 -4.83
C LEU A 200 -21.50 -6.16 -4.47
N ASN A 201 -20.87 -7.32 -4.47
CA ASN A 201 -21.46 -8.59 -4.07
C ASN A 201 -20.52 -9.35 -3.11
N PRO A 202 -20.86 -9.50 -1.82
CA PRO A 202 -22.05 -8.95 -1.19
C PRO A 202 -22.03 -7.42 -1.16
N ALA A 203 -23.20 -6.80 -1.04
CA ALA A 203 -23.30 -5.36 -0.80
C ALA A 203 -22.48 -4.97 0.43
N HIS A 204 -21.82 -3.82 0.39
CA HIS A 204 -21.05 -3.35 1.54
C HIS A 204 -21.96 -3.05 2.72
N THR A 205 -21.48 -3.34 3.93
CA THR A 205 -22.22 -3.10 5.18
C THR A 205 -21.64 -1.94 6.00
N HIS A 206 -20.48 -1.45 5.59
CA HIS A 206 -19.74 -0.36 6.22
C HIS A 206 -18.73 0.20 5.22
N VAL A 207 -18.16 1.36 5.56
CA VAL A 207 -16.95 1.88 4.92
C VAL A 207 -15.87 2.10 6.00
N PRO A 208 -14.57 2.01 5.66
CA PRO A 208 -14.01 1.65 4.35
C PRO A 208 -14.33 0.21 3.95
N TRP A 209 -14.62 -0.02 2.67
CA TRP A 209 -14.86 -1.36 2.12
C TRP A 209 -13.78 -1.69 1.09
N VAL A 210 -13.07 -2.79 1.30
CA VAL A 210 -11.91 -3.18 0.49
C VAL A 210 -12.17 -4.50 -0.21
N THR A 211 -11.91 -4.54 -1.52
CA THR A 211 -11.93 -5.78 -2.31
C THR A 211 -10.55 -6.07 -2.87
N PHE A 212 -10.16 -7.34 -2.91
CA PHE A 212 -8.95 -7.81 -3.57
C PHE A 212 -9.35 -8.61 -4.82
N ASN A 213 -8.82 -8.24 -5.98
CA ASN A 213 -9.15 -8.85 -7.26
C ASN A 213 -10.68 -8.92 -7.52
N GLY A 214 -11.41 -7.88 -7.13
CA GLY A 214 -12.87 -7.77 -7.29
C GLY A 214 -13.70 -8.57 -6.28
N VAL A 215 -13.08 -9.29 -5.34
CA VAL A 215 -13.77 -10.12 -4.34
C VAL A 215 -13.55 -9.55 -2.94
N LYS A 216 -14.59 -9.57 -2.11
CA LYS A 216 -14.45 -9.31 -0.68
C LYS A 216 -13.92 -10.57 0.00
N HIS A 217 -12.79 -10.43 0.70
CA HIS A 217 -12.26 -11.45 1.61
C HIS A 217 -12.61 -11.12 3.06
#